data_AF-A0A7S1ZN68-F1
#
_entry.id   AF-A0A7S1ZN68-F1
#
_cell.length_a   1.000
_cell.length_b   1.000
_cell.length_c   1.000
_cell.angle_alpha   90.00
_cell.angle_beta   90.00
_cell.angle_gamma   90.00
#
_symmetry.space_group_name_H-M   'P 1'
#
loop_
_entity.id
_entity.type
_entity.pdbx_description
1 polymer ?
#
loop_
_entity_poly.entity_id
_entity_poly.type
_entity_poly.pdbx_seq_one_letter_code
_entity_poly.pdbx_strand_id
1 'polypeptide(L)'
;VGGDGSGDNARIVIIGGWLGTGPLAASDMHVLDVSAGPENLRWYQPPVRGTPPGPCNMHSADYVPSRGEIYVFRGGNGREYLNDLHALDAHTYEWRRVHTRGETPQQRANHSSAILEETDELFIFGGWNGKERLNDIHVLDTVTSTWSRPDVGGDLPYPRAGMTLTSLRGRLYLFGGSGTSSKCFNDLQILDRKQMAWLNVTQLKDSLPGSSSSSSSSSQFYAADRQQSSGDDEVDSRAVSGDRMAGGANSEGGDMISATPSRDDRESSGGGSSALRKHADWRSQEMDHQPSSDVSPYSANPNDEEAVPTVFVRGQGPGRRAGHTATAVNRHIYVFGGSCGSDYLNDFFVLDTDPVPPVAVGEPTSLQLLERRLRHFYNDEEFSDVTFLVEGRKVYGHKLVLSLVSDCFRAMFTTYGAGPGAGFRESSSDCTEIEIPNCSYDAFVAMLEYVYTGQSPKFDIPHPVASAGVGGSGSAGADDSARAIERVVDLLELADQFFLEHLKQMCERVLGPAVNSDTVEYFLQVSQKTNASQLEAVCRHFERNRDIGAGI
;
A
#
# COMPACT_ATOMS: atom_id res chain seq x y z
N VAL A 1 -17.96 -6.85 29.10
CA VAL A 1 -17.01 -7.64 29.91
C VAL A 1 -17.78 -8.75 30.60
N GLY A 2 -17.34 -10.00 30.40
CA GLY A 2 -17.96 -11.23 30.92
C GLY A 2 -17.57 -12.42 30.03
N GLY A 3 -16.31 -12.86 30.13
CA GLY A 3 -15.77 -14.02 29.39
C GLY A 3 -16.16 -15.38 29.98
N ASP A 4 -16.98 -15.41 31.03
CA ASP A 4 -17.44 -16.62 31.71
C ASP A 4 -18.94 -16.93 31.47
N GLY A 5 -19.66 -16.10 30.71
CA GLY A 5 -21.06 -16.31 30.39
C GLY A 5 -22.03 -16.17 31.58
N SER A 6 -21.54 -15.86 32.78
CA SER A 6 -22.38 -15.45 33.92
C SER A 6 -22.52 -13.94 33.91
N GLY A 7 -23.62 -13.42 33.37
CA GLY A 7 -23.93 -11.99 33.31
C GLY A 7 -24.09 -11.26 34.67
N ASP A 8 -23.66 -11.89 35.77
CA ASP A 8 -23.92 -11.48 37.15
C ASP A 8 -23.19 -10.19 37.57
N ASN A 9 -22.33 -9.60 36.71
CA ASN A 9 -21.57 -8.41 37.09
C ASN A 9 -21.31 -7.38 35.98
N ALA A 10 -22.16 -7.33 34.95
CA ALA A 10 -22.02 -6.36 33.87
C ALA A 10 -22.31 -4.93 34.35
N ARG A 11 -21.35 -4.01 34.17
CA ARG A 11 -21.43 -2.61 34.63
C ARG A 11 -20.83 -1.67 33.58
N ILE A 12 -21.32 -0.42 33.55
CA ILE A 12 -20.69 0.69 32.83
C ILE A 12 -20.18 1.69 33.87
N VAL A 13 -18.90 2.04 33.79
CA VAL A 13 -18.26 3.02 34.68
C VAL A 13 -18.05 4.31 33.90
N ILE A 14 -18.55 5.42 34.44
CA ILE A 14 -18.38 6.77 33.88
C ILE A 14 -17.55 7.58 34.86
N ILE A 15 -16.48 8.18 34.35
CA ILE A 15 -15.49 8.92 35.15
C ILE A 15 -15.36 10.33 34.57
N GLY A 16 -15.49 11.34 35.42
CA GLY A 16 -15.23 12.74 35.05
C GLY A 16 -16.12 13.26 33.91
N GLY A 17 -15.54 14.11 33.07
CA GLY A 17 -16.23 14.77 31.96
C GLY A 17 -16.27 16.29 32.09
N TRP A 18 -16.80 16.97 31.07
CA TRP A 18 -16.96 18.43 31.07
C TRP A 18 -18.29 18.82 31.70
N LEU A 19 -18.29 19.80 32.60
CA LEU A 19 -19.48 20.22 33.35
C LEU A 19 -20.41 21.19 32.58
N GLY A 20 -20.20 21.35 31.27
CA GLY A 20 -21.05 22.16 30.40
C GLY A 20 -20.90 23.68 30.57
N THR A 21 -20.17 24.16 31.57
CA THR A 21 -19.93 25.59 31.81
C THR A 21 -18.48 25.88 32.22
N GLY A 22 -17.89 26.90 31.61
CA GLY A 22 -16.49 27.26 31.82
C GLY A 22 -15.54 26.11 31.47
N PRO A 23 -14.30 26.14 31.95
CA PRO A 23 -13.36 25.07 31.68
C PRO A 23 -13.53 23.88 32.65
N LEU A 24 -14.50 23.92 33.57
CA LEU A 24 -14.56 23.00 34.71
C LEU A 24 -14.78 21.54 34.30
N ALA A 25 -14.06 20.66 34.98
CA ALA A 25 -14.14 19.22 34.80
C ALA A 25 -14.76 18.55 36.03
N ALA A 26 -15.48 17.46 35.80
CA ALA A 26 -16.05 16.64 36.86
C ALA A 26 -14.97 15.72 37.44
N SER A 27 -15.13 15.35 38.72
CA SER A 27 -14.21 14.46 39.46
C SER A 27 -14.91 13.25 40.06
N ASP A 28 -16.20 13.13 39.80
CA ASP A 28 -17.06 12.06 40.28
C ASP A 28 -17.00 10.84 39.35
N MET A 29 -17.50 9.73 39.90
CA MET A 29 -17.61 8.45 39.21
C MET A 29 -19.03 7.94 39.40
N HIS A 30 -19.65 7.51 38.31
CA HIS A 30 -20.97 6.90 38.29
C HIS A 30 -20.87 5.49 37.73
N VAL A 31 -21.66 4.58 38.29
CA VAL A 31 -21.77 3.21 37.80
C VAL A 31 -23.21 2.94 37.39
N LEU A 32 -23.37 2.45 36.16
CA LEU A 32 -24.62 1.85 35.71
C LEU A 32 -24.49 0.33 35.82
N ASP A 33 -25.29 -0.26 36.69
CA ASP A 33 -25.50 -1.70 36.72
C ASP A 33 -26.37 -2.11 35.52
N VAL A 34 -25.85 -3.00 34.69
CA VAL A 34 -26.55 -3.57 33.53
C VAL A 34 -26.73 -5.09 33.65
N SER A 35 -26.34 -5.70 34.78
CA SER A 35 -26.36 -7.15 35.01
C SER A 35 -27.78 -7.73 34.97
N ALA A 36 -28.77 -6.97 35.44
CA ALA A 36 -30.17 -7.39 35.47
C ALA A 36 -30.92 -7.17 34.14
N GLY A 37 -30.20 -6.87 33.06
CA GLY A 37 -30.77 -6.62 31.75
C GLY A 37 -31.38 -5.23 31.58
N PRO A 38 -31.92 -4.92 30.39
CA PRO A 38 -32.34 -3.56 30.01
C PRO A 38 -33.55 -3.03 30.79
N GLU A 39 -34.35 -3.89 31.40
CA GLU A 39 -35.54 -3.49 32.16
C GLU A 39 -35.22 -3.04 33.59
N ASN A 40 -34.02 -3.37 34.11
CA ASN A 40 -33.65 -3.12 35.51
C ASN A 40 -32.27 -2.46 35.62
N LEU A 41 -32.07 -1.42 34.82
CA LEU A 41 -30.89 -0.59 34.83
C LEU A 41 -30.84 0.28 36.10
N ARG A 42 -29.70 0.27 36.80
CA ARG A 42 -29.55 1.03 38.06
C ARG A 42 -28.29 1.87 38.10
N TRP A 43 -28.47 3.18 38.24
CA TRP A 43 -27.38 4.10 38.58
C TRP A 43 -27.06 4.07 40.07
N TYR A 44 -25.78 4.11 40.39
CA TYR A 44 -25.30 4.36 41.75
C TYR A 44 -23.88 4.93 41.73
N GLN A 45 -23.50 5.55 42.85
CA GLN A 45 -22.14 6.01 43.10
C GLN A 45 -21.55 5.13 44.22
N PRO A 46 -20.61 4.21 43.91
CA PRO A 46 -19.98 3.42 44.94
C PRO A 46 -19.04 4.29 45.79
N PRO A 47 -18.81 3.93 47.07
CA PRO A 47 -17.77 4.57 47.86
C PRO A 47 -16.40 4.25 47.25
N VAL A 48 -15.69 5.28 46.81
CA VAL A 48 -14.33 5.16 46.26
C VAL A 48 -13.28 5.40 47.34
N ARG A 49 -12.13 4.73 47.22
CA ARG A 49 -10.98 4.86 48.13
C ARG A 49 -9.69 5.14 47.36
N GLY A 50 -8.63 5.49 48.09
CA GLY A 50 -7.30 5.66 47.52
C GLY A 50 -7.06 7.03 46.87
N THR A 51 -6.38 7.05 45.72
CA THR A 51 -5.92 8.28 45.04
C THR A 51 -6.58 8.45 43.67
N PRO A 52 -7.80 9.01 43.60
CA PRO A 52 -8.51 9.24 42.34
C PRO A 52 -7.84 10.34 41.50
N PRO A 53 -8.11 10.39 40.18
CA PRO A 53 -7.53 11.38 39.26
C PRO A 53 -7.94 12.84 39.55
N GLY A 54 -8.93 13.09 40.42
CA GLY A 54 -9.49 14.44 40.59
C GLY A 54 -10.23 14.92 39.32
N PRO A 55 -10.49 16.23 39.17
CA PRO A 55 -11.20 16.77 38.01
C PRO A 55 -10.52 16.41 36.68
N CYS A 56 -11.24 15.78 35.76
CA CYS A 56 -10.70 15.46 34.43
C CYS A 56 -11.74 15.47 33.30
N ASN A 57 -11.42 16.10 32.18
CA ASN A 57 -12.17 16.05 30.92
C ASN A 57 -11.20 15.78 29.76
N MET A 58 -11.73 15.48 28.57
CA MET A 58 -10.91 15.22 27.37
C MET A 58 -9.81 14.16 27.62
N HIS A 59 -10.11 13.22 28.52
CA HIS A 59 -9.26 12.12 28.96
C HIS A 59 -9.71 10.82 28.29
N SER A 60 -8.95 9.76 28.50
CA SER A 60 -9.32 8.40 28.10
C SER A 60 -9.46 7.49 29.32
N ALA A 61 -10.26 6.44 29.16
CA ALA A 61 -10.44 5.40 30.15
C ALA A 61 -10.53 4.04 29.46
N ASP A 62 -9.59 3.15 29.76
CA ASP A 62 -9.46 1.85 29.10
C ASP A 62 -9.44 0.72 30.14
N TYR A 63 -10.25 -0.32 29.92
CA TYR A 63 -10.28 -1.48 30.80
C TYR A 63 -9.18 -2.48 30.41
N VAL A 64 -8.41 -2.94 31.39
CA VAL A 64 -7.34 -3.94 31.23
C VAL A 64 -7.84 -5.27 31.81
N PRO A 65 -8.34 -6.22 30.99
CA PRO A 65 -9.03 -7.40 31.47
C PRO A 65 -8.19 -8.30 32.37
N SER A 66 -6.91 -8.51 32.03
CA SER A 66 -6.01 -9.37 32.80
C SER A 66 -5.76 -8.86 34.23
N ARG A 67 -5.96 -7.56 34.45
CA ARG A 67 -5.77 -6.88 35.73
C ARG A 67 -7.07 -6.60 36.46
N GLY A 68 -8.21 -6.61 35.77
CA GLY A 68 -9.48 -6.17 36.33
C GLY A 68 -9.47 -4.68 36.71
N GLU A 69 -8.66 -3.87 36.04
CA GLU A 69 -8.44 -2.45 36.35
C GLU A 69 -8.86 -1.56 35.17
N ILE A 70 -9.41 -0.38 35.46
CA ILE A 70 -9.64 0.69 34.48
C ILE A 70 -8.52 1.71 34.59
N TYR A 71 -7.76 1.88 33.51
CA TYR A 71 -6.67 2.84 33.40
C TYR A 71 -7.21 4.15 32.83
N VAL A 72 -6.92 5.26 33.51
CA VAL A 72 -7.32 6.62 33.11
C VAL A 72 -6.07 7.43 32.85
N PHE A 73 -5.76 7.65 31.57
CA PHE A 73 -4.75 8.64 31.19
C PHE A 73 -5.44 10.00 31.10
N ARG A 74 -5.00 10.93 31.95
CA ARG A 74 -5.71 12.18 32.13
C ARG A 74 -5.61 13.11 30.92
N GLY A 75 -6.56 14.03 30.87
CA GLY A 75 -6.67 15.07 29.85
C GLY A 75 -6.47 16.45 30.47
N GLY A 76 -7.51 17.27 30.43
CA GLY A 76 -7.54 18.56 31.13
C GLY A 76 -8.22 18.48 32.49
N ASN A 77 -7.83 19.32 33.45
CA ASN A 77 -8.58 19.52 34.71
C ASN A 77 -9.43 20.81 34.71
N GLY A 78 -9.50 21.49 33.57
CA GLY A 78 -10.11 22.80 33.42
C GLY A 78 -9.20 23.99 33.71
N ARG A 79 -7.93 23.75 34.00
CA ARG A 79 -6.90 24.80 34.12
C ARG A 79 -5.67 24.43 33.33
N GLU A 80 -5.26 23.18 33.45
CA GLU A 80 -4.03 22.63 32.91
C GLU A 80 -4.33 21.34 32.13
N TYR A 81 -3.44 21.04 31.18
CA TYR A 81 -3.35 19.73 30.54
C TYR A 81 -2.43 18.84 31.37
N LEU A 82 -2.74 17.55 31.41
CA LEU A 82 -2.11 16.59 32.30
C LEU A 82 -1.69 15.33 31.54
N ASN A 83 -0.86 14.51 32.17
CA ASN A 83 -0.32 13.26 31.63
C ASN A 83 -0.10 12.18 32.71
N ASP A 84 -0.67 12.37 33.90
CA ASP A 84 -0.65 11.38 34.95
C ASP A 84 -1.66 10.26 34.69
N LEU A 85 -1.29 9.06 35.15
CA LEU A 85 -2.04 7.83 34.93
C LEU A 85 -2.59 7.33 36.27
N HIS A 86 -3.88 7.01 36.29
CA HIS A 86 -4.56 6.42 37.44
C HIS A 86 -5.16 5.07 37.05
N ALA A 87 -5.23 4.14 38.00
CA ALA A 87 -5.90 2.87 37.83
C ALA A 87 -6.98 2.70 38.90
N LEU A 88 -8.14 2.21 38.49
CA LEU A 88 -9.26 1.84 39.35
C LEU A 88 -9.41 0.33 39.32
N ASP A 89 -9.32 -0.33 40.48
CA ASP A 89 -9.77 -1.71 40.61
C ASP A 89 -11.30 -1.77 40.41
N ALA A 90 -11.74 -2.48 39.37
CA ALA A 90 -13.15 -2.51 38.97
C ALA A 90 -14.06 -3.29 39.95
N HIS A 91 -13.47 -4.08 40.85
CA HIS A 91 -14.19 -4.86 41.85
C HIS A 91 -14.28 -4.11 43.18
N THR A 92 -13.17 -3.54 43.65
CA THR A 92 -13.07 -2.91 44.97
C THR A 92 -13.34 -1.40 44.94
N TYR A 93 -13.33 -0.79 43.75
CA TYR A 93 -13.41 0.65 43.55
C TYR A 93 -12.30 1.44 44.29
N GLU A 94 -11.14 0.82 44.46
CA GLU A 94 -9.95 1.46 45.00
C GLU A 94 -9.11 2.07 43.86
N TRP A 95 -8.80 3.36 44.01
CA TRP A 95 -7.96 4.10 43.08
C TRP A 95 -6.50 4.10 43.51
N ARG A 96 -5.60 4.00 42.54
CA ARG A 96 -4.19 4.26 42.73
C ARG A 96 -3.63 5.15 41.62
N ARG A 97 -2.72 6.04 41.98
CA ARG A 97 -1.82 6.65 41.01
C ARG A 97 -0.83 5.60 40.51
N VAL A 98 -0.78 5.40 39.19
CA VAL A 98 0.18 4.50 38.55
C VAL A 98 1.51 5.24 38.44
N HIS A 99 2.55 4.68 39.05
CA HIS A 99 3.90 5.23 38.93
C HIS A 99 4.55 4.67 37.68
N THR A 100 4.70 5.50 36.66
CA THR A 100 5.24 5.09 35.36
C THR A 100 6.71 5.42 35.21
N ARG A 101 7.40 4.70 34.32
CA ARG A 101 8.80 4.92 33.94
C ARG A 101 8.93 5.01 32.42
N GLY A 102 10.13 5.31 31.92
CA GLY A 102 10.40 5.38 30.49
C GLY A 102 9.96 6.69 29.85
N GLU A 103 9.62 6.64 28.55
CA GLU A 103 9.31 7.82 27.73
C GLU A 103 7.85 8.23 27.91
N THR A 104 7.54 8.87 29.03
CA THR A 104 6.17 9.29 29.36
C THR A 104 5.62 10.28 28.31
N PRO A 105 4.37 10.11 27.83
CA PRO A 105 3.74 11.09 26.96
C PRO A 105 3.68 12.48 27.62
N GLN A 106 3.92 13.53 26.84
CA GLN A 106 3.67 14.90 27.30
C GLN A 106 2.18 15.13 27.66
N GLN A 107 1.92 16.17 28.47
CA GLN A 107 0.58 16.66 28.78
C GLN A 107 -0.26 16.86 27.51
N ARG A 108 -1.49 16.33 27.51
CA ARG A 108 -2.34 16.35 26.31
C ARG A 108 -3.82 16.19 26.65
N ALA A 109 -4.69 16.79 25.84
CA ALA A 109 -6.14 16.58 25.86
C ALA A 109 -6.65 16.10 24.49
N ASN A 110 -7.82 15.46 24.48
CA ASN A 110 -8.47 14.93 23.27
C ASN A 110 -7.57 13.97 22.47
N HIS A 111 -6.65 13.29 23.15
CA HIS A 111 -5.95 12.15 22.61
C HIS A 111 -6.92 10.97 22.50
N SER A 112 -6.54 9.95 21.73
CA SER A 112 -7.24 8.67 21.72
C SER A 112 -6.33 7.60 22.28
N SER A 113 -6.93 6.61 22.92
CA SER A 113 -6.24 5.45 23.43
C SER A 113 -6.98 4.17 23.08
N ALA A 114 -6.28 3.06 23.19
CA ALA A 114 -6.86 1.73 23.08
C ALA A 114 -5.99 0.71 23.81
N ILE A 115 -6.62 -0.28 24.45
CA ILE A 115 -5.94 -1.46 24.97
C ILE A 115 -5.88 -2.54 23.89
N LEU A 116 -4.69 -3.09 23.69
CA LEU A 116 -4.52 -4.30 22.89
C LEU A 116 -4.67 -5.53 23.80
N GLU A 117 -5.87 -6.12 23.81
CA GLU A 117 -6.25 -7.18 24.76
C GLU A 117 -5.30 -8.38 24.78
N GLU A 118 -4.67 -8.71 23.64
CA GLU A 118 -3.75 -9.86 23.54
C GLU A 118 -2.43 -9.64 24.27
N THR A 119 -2.07 -8.39 24.57
CA THR A 119 -0.77 -8.00 25.14
C THR A 119 -0.90 -7.12 26.40
N ASP A 120 -2.10 -6.65 26.72
CA ASP A 120 -2.39 -5.62 27.71
C ASP A 120 -1.59 -4.33 27.52
N GLU A 121 -1.16 -4.02 26.29
CA GLU A 121 -0.49 -2.77 25.97
C GLU A 121 -1.51 -1.64 25.79
N LEU A 122 -1.30 -0.51 26.47
CA LEU A 122 -2.09 0.71 26.30
C LEU A 122 -1.43 1.63 25.29
N PHE A 123 -2.10 1.87 24.18
CA PHE A 123 -1.69 2.83 23.16
C PHE A 123 -2.30 4.19 23.41
N ILE A 124 -1.52 5.25 23.19
CA ILE A 124 -2.00 6.63 23.13
C ILE A 124 -1.53 7.25 21.81
N PHE A 125 -2.46 7.85 21.07
CA PHE A 125 -2.17 8.57 19.85
C PHE A 125 -2.63 10.03 19.93
N GLY A 126 -1.77 10.93 19.46
CA GLY A 126 -2.10 12.31 19.15
C GLY A 126 -2.64 13.13 20.33
N GLY A 127 -3.58 14.02 20.05
CA GLY A 127 -4.16 14.95 21.03
C GLY A 127 -3.65 16.38 20.87
N TRP A 128 -3.79 17.19 21.92
CA TRP A 128 -3.39 18.59 21.96
C TRP A 128 -2.68 18.92 23.26
N ASN A 129 -1.46 19.45 23.19
CA ASN A 129 -0.63 19.75 24.36
C ASN A 129 -0.81 21.17 24.93
N GLY A 130 -1.71 21.96 24.35
CA GLY A 130 -1.88 23.38 24.67
C GLY A 130 -1.31 24.32 23.61
N LYS A 131 -0.45 23.82 22.72
CA LYS A 131 0.21 24.60 21.67
C LYS A 131 -0.04 24.06 20.27
N GLU A 132 0.02 22.74 20.11
CA GLU A 132 -0.12 22.08 18.81
C GLU A 132 -0.85 20.74 18.92
N ARG A 133 -1.41 20.30 17.78
CA ARG A 133 -1.93 18.95 17.63
C ARG A 133 -0.75 18.00 17.51
N LEU A 134 -0.92 16.77 17.99
CA LEU A 134 0.13 15.75 18.01
C LEU A 134 -0.23 14.57 17.09
N ASN A 135 0.78 13.82 16.67
CA ASN A 135 0.66 12.55 15.95
C ASN A 135 1.67 11.49 16.46
N ASP A 136 2.18 11.65 17.68
CA ASP A 136 3.04 10.66 18.31
C ASP A 136 2.21 9.47 18.83
N ILE A 137 2.83 8.28 18.80
CA ILE A 137 2.34 7.07 19.47
C ILE A 137 3.17 6.84 20.72
N HIS A 138 2.51 6.57 21.83
CA HIS A 138 3.12 6.04 23.05
C HIS A 138 2.47 4.71 23.41
N VAL A 139 3.28 3.79 23.93
CA VAL A 139 2.84 2.46 24.34
C VAL A 139 3.25 2.22 25.78
N LEU A 140 2.29 1.91 26.64
CA LEU A 140 2.53 1.50 28.01
C LEU A 140 2.37 -0.02 28.10
N ASP A 141 3.44 -0.68 28.51
CA ASP A 141 3.35 -2.02 29.08
C ASP A 141 2.69 -1.91 30.46
N THR A 142 1.47 -2.41 30.59
CA THR A 142 0.69 -2.31 31.84
C THR A 142 1.19 -3.25 32.94
N VAL A 143 1.99 -4.27 32.60
CA VAL A 143 2.62 -5.18 33.56
C VAL A 143 3.79 -4.49 34.23
N THR A 144 4.69 -3.87 33.46
CA THR A 144 5.87 -3.19 34.00
C THR A 144 5.63 -1.72 34.34
N SER A 145 4.50 -1.15 33.90
CA SER A 145 4.18 0.28 33.99
C SER A 145 5.26 1.16 33.32
N THR A 146 5.79 0.71 32.19
CA THR A 146 6.86 1.41 31.45
C THR A 146 6.32 1.92 30.12
N TRP A 147 6.46 3.23 29.89
CA TRP A 147 6.18 3.87 28.61
C TRP A 147 7.34 3.71 27.65
N SER A 148 7.01 3.51 26.39
CA SER A 148 7.92 3.57 25.26
C SER A 148 7.33 4.44 24.16
N ARG A 149 8.21 5.07 23.37
CA ARG A 149 7.86 5.76 22.14
C ARG A 149 8.49 5.01 20.96
N PRO A 150 7.80 4.01 20.40
CA PRO A 150 8.38 3.18 19.35
C PRO A 150 8.60 3.99 18.07
N ASP A 151 9.60 3.59 17.29
CA ASP A 151 9.72 4.01 15.89
C ASP A 151 8.62 3.31 15.08
N VAL A 152 7.79 4.10 14.39
CA VAL A 152 6.63 3.61 13.66
C VAL A 152 6.85 3.80 12.16
N GLY A 153 6.77 2.70 11.40
CA GLY A 153 6.89 2.70 9.95
C GLY A 153 5.62 3.14 9.21
N GLY A 154 5.71 3.24 7.89
CA GLY A 154 4.59 3.59 7.01
C GLY A 154 4.26 5.09 7.00
N ASP A 155 3.12 5.44 6.39
CA ASP A 155 2.67 6.83 6.25
C ASP A 155 2.01 7.31 7.54
N LEU A 156 2.72 8.18 8.27
CA LEU A 156 2.27 8.69 9.56
C LEU A 156 1.02 9.58 9.39
N PRO A 157 -0.05 9.37 10.20
CA PRO A 157 -1.21 10.25 10.15
C PRO A 157 -0.86 11.68 10.55
N TYR A 158 -1.51 12.65 9.90
CA TYR A 158 -1.37 14.06 10.26
C TYR A 158 -1.73 14.33 11.73
N PRO A 159 -1.09 15.33 12.38
CA PRO A 159 -1.41 15.74 13.74
C PRO A 159 -2.88 16.08 13.94
N ARG A 160 -3.51 15.45 14.93
CA ARG A 160 -4.96 15.51 15.14
C ARG A 160 -5.37 15.27 16.59
N ALA A 161 -6.58 15.72 16.95
CA ALA A 161 -7.23 15.38 18.21
C ALA A 161 -8.74 15.18 18.03
N GLY A 162 -9.39 14.55 19.02
CA GLY A 162 -10.82 14.23 18.98
C GLY A 162 -11.14 13.15 17.94
N MET A 163 -10.19 12.30 17.65
CA MET A 163 -10.33 11.09 16.84
C MET A 163 -10.78 9.93 17.73
N THR A 164 -11.01 8.77 17.12
CA THR A 164 -11.16 7.51 17.82
C THR A 164 -10.00 6.60 17.47
N LEU A 165 -9.56 5.79 18.44
CA LEU A 165 -8.59 4.72 18.26
C LEU A 165 -9.26 3.45 18.79
N THR A 166 -9.44 2.46 17.93
CA THR A 166 -10.11 1.21 18.30
C THR A 166 -9.17 0.05 18.08
N SER A 167 -8.97 -0.77 19.10
CA SER A 167 -8.20 -2.01 19.00
C SER A 167 -9.10 -3.14 18.51
N LEU A 168 -8.61 -3.93 17.55
CA LEU A 168 -9.25 -5.17 17.12
C LEU A 168 -8.20 -6.10 16.50
N ARG A 169 -8.06 -7.32 17.06
CA ARG A 169 -7.26 -8.43 16.51
C ARG A 169 -5.81 -8.05 16.15
N GLY A 170 -5.06 -7.50 17.09
CA GLY A 170 -3.66 -7.13 16.82
C GLY A 170 -3.46 -5.83 16.04
N ARG A 171 -4.52 -5.08 15.74
CA ARG A 171 -4.45 -3.83 14.97
C ARG A 171 -5.19 -2.69 15.65
N LEU A 172 -4.76 -1.46 15.36
CA LEU A 172 -5.40 -0.24 15.83
C LEU A 172 -5.97 0.54 14.65
N TYR A 173 -7.25 0.87 14.75
CA TYR A 173 -8.02 1.60 13.74
C TYR A 173 -8.23 3.02 14.24
N LEU A 174 -7.58 3.96 13.58
CA LEU A 174 -7.67 5.40 13.86
C LEU A 174 -8.62 6.02 12.84
N PHE A 175 -9.66 6.71 13.32
CA PHE A 175 -10.62 7.36 12.43
C PHE A 175 -10.90 8.82 12.82
N GLY A 176 -10.96 9.69 11.81
CA GLY A 176 -11.38 11.08 11.93
C GLY A 176 -10.46 11.96 12.78
N GLY A 177 -11.06 12.87 13.56
CA GLY A 177 -10.38 13.90 14.35
C GLY A 177 -10.27 15.24 13.63
N SER A 178 -9.65 16.21 14.29
CA SER A 178 -9.47 17.58 13.77
C SER A 178 -8.00 18.00 13.78
N GLY A 179 -7.56 18.54 12.65
CA GLY A 179 -6.18 19.05 12.46
C GLY A 179 -5.98 20.48 12.93
N THR A 180 -4.84 21.07 12.58
CA THR A 180 -4.44 22.45 12.96
C THR A 180 -5.34 23.55 12.39
N SER A 181 -5.99 23.33 11.24
CA SER A 181 -6.94 24.28 10.64
C SER A 181 -8.38 24.09 11.13
N SER A 182 -8.60 23.33 12.21
CA SER A 182 -9.91 22.87 12.68
C SER A 182 -10.72 22.05 11.66
N LYS A 183 -10.15 21.75 10.50
CA LYS A 183 -10.74 20.85 9.51
C LYS A 183 -10.76 19.43 10.05
N CYS A 184 -11.93 18.81 9.99
CA CYS A 184 -12.10 17.42 10.39
C CYS A 184 -11.60 16.48 9.30
N PHE A 185 -11.05 15.35 9.72
CA PHE A 185 -10.64 14.26 8.86
C PHE A 185 -11.75 13.22 8.72
N ASN A 186 -11.67 12.44 7.64
CA ASN A 186 -12.53 11.28 7.35
C ASN A 186 -11.71 10.08 6.86
N ASP A 187 -10.39 10.11 7.03
CA ASP A 187 -9.50 9.01 6.69
C ASP A 187 -9.57 7.92 7.78
N LEU A 188 -9.45 6.67 7.32
CA LEU A 188 -9.19 5.51 8.16
C LEU A 188 -7.70 5.19 8.05
N GLN A 189 -7.03 5.10 9.19
CA GLN A 189 -5.63 4.72 9.30
C GLN A 189 -5.56 3.45 10.13
N ILE A 190 -4.75 2.48 9.71
CA ILE A 190 -4.62 1.18 10.38
C ILE A 190 -3.16 0.98 10.76
N LEU A 191 -2.90 0.86 12.07
CA LEU A 191 -1.59 0.48 12.60
C LEU A 191 -1.59 -1.03 12.84
N ASP A 192 -0.63 -1.73 12.23
CA ASP A 192 -0.37 -3.14 12.55
C ASP A 192 0.63 -3.23 13.71
N ARG A 193 0.25 -3.89 14.81
CA ARG A 193 1.12 -4.01 15.99
C ARG A 193 2.38 -4.81 15.72
N LYS A 194 2.29 -5.89 14.93
CA LYS A 194 3.42 -6.79 14.68
C LYS A 194 4.48 -6.11 13.84
N GLN A 195 4.06 -5.39 12.80
CA GLN A 195 4.93 -4.60 11.93
C GLN A 195 5.36 -3.27 12.57
N MET A 196 4.62 -2.80 13.59
CA MET A 196 4.73 -1.44 14.12
C MET A 196 4.76 -0.39 13.00
N ALA A 197 3.81 -0.52 12.06
CA ALA A 197 3.74 0.33 10.89
C ALA A 197 2.30 0.64 10.50
N TRP A 198 2.08 1.86 10.00
CA TRP A 198 0.83 2.24 9.35
C TRP A 198 0.74 1.58 7.99
N LEU A 199 -0.37 0.87 7.76
CA LEU A 199 -0.62 0.17 6.50
C LEU A 199 -1.13 1.14 5.44
N ASN A 200 -0.87 0.84 4.18
CA ASN A 200 -1.48 1.59 3.08
C ASN A 200 -2.98 1.24 3.01
N VAL A 201 -3.86 2.22 3.21
CA VAL A 201 -5.31 2.03 3.14
C VAL A 201 -5.85 2.66 1.85
N THR A 202 -6.44 1.83 0.98
CA THR A 202 -7.02 2.27 -0.29
C THR A 202 -8.54 2.09 -0.29
N GLN A 203 -9.28 3.17 -0.57
CA GLN A 203 -10.74 3.11 -0.72
C GLN A 203 -11.12 2.66 -2.14
N LEU A 204 -11.82 1.53 -2.26
CA LEU A 204 -12.45 1.09 -3.49
C LEU A 204 -13.82 1.75 -3.62
N LYS A 205 -14.03 2.46 -4.73
CA LYS A 205 -15.37 2.92 -5.11
C LYS A 205 -16.09 1.74 -5.75
N ASP A 206 -17.28 1.42 -5.24
CA ASP A 206 -18.14 0.44 -5.89
C ASP A 206 -18.56 0.99 -7.25
N SER A 207 -17.90 0.55 -8.32
CA SER A 207 -18.42 0.71 -9.67
C SER A 207 -19.53 -0.31 -9.84
N LEU A 208 -20.78 0.13 -9.78
CA LEU A 208 -21.90 -0.70 -10.21
C LEU A 208 -21.62 -1.22 -11.64
N PRO A 209 -21.80 -2.52 -11.92
CA PRO A 209 -21.72 -3.02 -13.29
C PRO A 209 -22.92 -2.46 -14.07
N GLY A 210 -22.69 -1.40 -14.85
CA GLY A 210 -23.73 -0.81 -15.69
C GLY A 210 -23.54 0.66 -16.09
N SER A 211 -22.64 1.42 -15.45
CA SER A 211 -22.36 2.79 -15.89
C SER A 211 -21.08 2.85 -16.72
N SER A 212 -21.21 2.63 -18.02
CA SER A 212 -20.19 3.02 -18.99
C SER A 212 -20.15 4.55 -19.06
N SER A 213 -19.27 5.18 -18.29
CA SER A 213 -18.67 6.46 -18.70
C SER A 213 -17.18 6.37 -18.46
N SER A 214 -16.46 6.21 -19.57
CA SER A 214 -15.02 6.36 -19.66
C SER A 214 -14.59 7.77 -19.27
N SER A 215 -13.97 7.89 -18.09
CA SER A 215 -13.01 8.95 -17.82
C SER A 215 -11.95 8.41 -16.86
N SER A 216 -10.87 7.93 -17.47
CA SER A 216 -9.58 7.73 -16.79
C SER A 216 -9.06 9.10 -16.35
N SER A 217 -9.29 9.42 -15.08
CA SER A 217 -8.60 10.50 -14.38
C SER A 217 -7.82 9.90 -13.22
N SER A 218 -6.54 9.65 -13.45
CA SER A 218 -5.55 9.38 -12.41
C SER A 218 -5.47 10.61 -11.51
N SER A 219 -6.08 10.57 -10.34
CA SER A 219 -5.94 11.62 -9.34
C SER A 219 -4.73 11.35 -8.46
N GLN A 220 -3.55 11.76 -8.94
CA GLN A 220 -2.49 12.21 -8.04
C GLN A 220 -3.01 13.46 -7.32
N PHE A 221 -3.20 13.42 -6.01
CA PHE A 221 -3.38 14.63 -5.21
C PHE A 221 -2.15 14.82 -4.33
N TYR A 222 -1.18 15.58 -4.86
CA TYR A 222 -0.21 16.29 -4.03
C TYR A 222 -0.87 17.54 -3.44
N ALA A 223 -0.52 17.79 -2.19
CA ALA A 223 -0.70 19.05 -1.51
C ALA A 223 0.05 20.18 -2.25
N ALA A 224 -0.65 21.27 -2.53
CA ALA A 224 -0.22 22.65 -2.35
C ALA A 224 -1.28 23.52 -3.00
N ASP A 225 -1.80 24.52 -2.27
CA ASP A 225 -1.96 25.78 -2.97
C ASP A 225 -1.60 26.97 -2.09
N ARG A 226 -0.79 27.82 -2.70
CA ARG A 226 -0.27 29.07 -2.17
C ARG A 226 -1.38 30.12 -2.21
N GLN A 227 -1.24 31.09 -1.32
CA GLN A 227 -2.00 32.34 -1.30
C GLN A 227 -2.10 32.98 -2.69
N GLN A 228 -3.32 33.33 -3.09
CA GLN A 228 -3.58 34.58 -3.80
C GLN A 228 -4.99 35.08 -3.51
N SER A 229 -5.04 36.33 -3.07
CA SER A 229 -6.22 37.12 -2.78
C SER A 229 -6.95 37.52 -4.06
N SER A 230 -8.26 37.36 -4.08
CA SER A 230 -9.17 38.20 -4.87
C SER A 230 -10.33 38.59 -3.96
N GLY A 231 -10.45 39.89 -3.71
CA GLY A 231 -11.57 40.46 -2.98
C GLY A 231 -12.83 40.46 -3.83
N ASP A 232 -13.96 40.39 -3.14
CA ASP A 232 -15.23 41.00 -3.52
C ASP A 232 -15.94 41.45 -2.24
N ASP A 233 -16.55 42.63 -2.33
CA ASP A 233 -17.06 43.50 -1.28
C ASP A 233 -18.33 42.99 -0.56
N GLU A 234 -18.45 43.45 0.71
CA GLU A 234 -19.65 43.79 1.54
C GLU A 234 -20.94 42.93 1.44
N VAL A 235 -21.59 42.52 2.55
CA VAL A 235 -22.36 43.39 3.46
C VAL A 235 -22.50 42.77 4.87
N ASP A 236 -22.38 43.64 5.86
CA ASP A 236 -22.61 43.48 7.31
C ASP A 236 -23.99 42.87 7.65
N SER A 237 -23.99 41.76 8.40
CA SER A 237 -25.10 41.43 9.29
C SER A 237 -24.58 40.86 10.60
N ARG A 238 -24.57 41.74 11.61
CA ARG A 238 -24.48 41.39 13.03
C ARG A 238 -25.52 40.32 13.38
N ALA A 239 -25.07 39.09 13.59
CA ALA A 239 -25.78 38.10 14.40
C ALA A 239 -24.79 37.49 15.40
N VAL A 240 -25.05 37.80 16.68
CA VAL A 240 -24.36 37.27 17.85
C VAL A 240 -24.81 35.84 18.07
N SER A 241 -23.88 34.87 17.99
CA SER A 241 -24.03 33.57 18.64
C SER A 241 -22.70 32.79 18.66
N GLY A 242 -21.99 32.86 19.79
CA GLY A 242 -21.83 31.63 20.58
C GLY A 242 -20.49 30.89 20.62
N ASP A 243 -19.39 31.36 20.06
CA ASP A 243 -18.09 30.72 20.29
C ASP A 243 -17.38 31.32 21.51
N ARG A 244 -17.50 30.64 22.65
CA ARG A 244 -16.66 30.85 23.83
C ARG A 244 -15.93 29.56 24.17
N MET A 245 -14.63 29.53 23.89
CA MET A 245 -13.67 28.72 24.63
C MET A 245 -12.52 29.63 25.10
N ALA A 246 -12.15 29.44 26.36
CA ALA A 246 -11.61 30.44 27.28
C ALA A 246 -10.27 31.07 26.87
N GLY A 247 -10.20 32.40 27.03
CA GLY A 247 -8.97 33.18 27.01
C GLY A 247 -8.21 33.05 28.33
N GLY A 248 -6.87 33.11 28.21
CA GLY A 248 -5.96 33.33 29.33
C GLY A 248 -5.88 34.82 29.67
N ALA A 249 -5.92 35.13 30.96
CA ALA A 249 -5.58 36.45 31.49
C ALA A 249 -4.13 36.45 31.95
N ASN A 250 -3.42 37.56 31.72
CA ASN A 250 -2.33 38.02 32.58
C ASN A 250 -2.31 39.55 32.61
N SER A 251 -2.25 40.08 33.84
CA SER A 251 -1.84 41.41 34.31
C SER A 251 -0.34 41.67 33.99
N GLU A 252 0.29 42.85 34.02
CA GLU A 252 0.08 44.18 34.62
C GLU A 252 1.17 45.14 34.08
N GLY A 253 0.89 46.45 33.98
CA GLY A 253 1.85 47.55 34.29
C GLY A 253 2.86 48.08 33.25
N GLY A 254 2.74 49.37 32.89
CA GLY A 254 3.86 50.21 32.40
C GLY A 254 3.49 51.40 31.50
N ASP A 255 3.41 52.61 32.07
CA ASP A 255 3.26 53.92 31.38
C ASP A 255 4.46 54.29 30.47
N MET A 256 4.21 54.95 29.33
CA MET A 256 4.64 56.35 29.04
C MET A 256 4.73 56.71 27.52
N ILE A 257 3.89 57.70 27.14
CA ILE A 257 4.14 58.95 26.38
C ILE A 257 4.90 58.96 25.01
N SER A 258 4.14 59.41 23.99
CA SER A 258 4.46 60.25 22.80
C SER A 258 5.65 59.95 21.87
N ALA A 259 5.37 59.85 20.58
CA ALA A 259 5.48 60.99 19.64
C ALA A 259 5.21 60.55 18.18
N THR A 260 4.28 61.23 17.53
CA THR A 260 4.19 61.42 16.06
C THR A 260 5.44 62.21 15.58
N PRO A 261 5.84 62.26 14.28
CA PRO A 261 4.91 62.51 13.17
C PRO A 261 5.25 62.01 11.74
N SER A 262 4.18 62.05 10.92
CA SER A 262 4.06 62.38 9.48
C SER A 262 5.27 62.33 8.53
N ARG A 263 5.02 61.82 7.31
CA ARG A 263 5.41 62.36 5.98
C ARG A 263 5.07 61.27 4.95
N ASP A 264 4.23 61.50 3.94
CA ASP A 264 4.26 62.39 2.76
C ASP A 264 4.31 61.50 1.51
N ASP A 265 3.21 61.55 0.76
CA ASP A 265 3.03 61.60 -0.69
C ASP A 265 4.08 61.08 -1.69
N ARG A 266 3.50 60.53 -2.79
CA ARG A 266 3.90 60.49 -4.22
C ARG A 266 4.12 59.09 -4.78
N GLU A 267 3.21 58.61 -5.63
CA GLU A 267 3.06 58.87 -7.07
C GLU A 267 4.09 58.17 -7.99
N SER A 268 3.52 57.28 -8.81
CA SER A 268 3.75 57.10 -10.24
C SER A 268 4.81 56.12 -10.78
N SER A 269 4.30 55.30 -11.69
CA SER A 269 4.84 54.96 -13.01
C SER A 269 5.96 53.90 -13.15
N GLY A 270 5.59 52.84 -13.89
CA GLY A 270 6.16 52.63 -15.22
C GLY A 270 7.41 51.74 -15.35
N GLY A 271 7.22 50.60 -16.04
CA GLY A 271 8.13 50.22 -17.12
C GLY A 271 9.11 49.06 -16.86
N GLY A 272 8.93 47.98 -17.64
CA GLY A 272 9.95 47.54 -18.59
C GLY A 272 11.09 46.63 -18.11
N SER A 273 10.90 45.33 -18.35
CA SER A 273 11.84 44.37 -18.98
C SER A 273 13.34 44.41 -18.69
N SER A 274 13.89 43.29 -18.18
CA SER A 274 15.15 42.73 -18.67
C SER A 274 15.31 41.26 -18.25
N ALA A 275 15.63 40.44 -19.25
CA ALA A 275 15.93 39.02 -19.27
C ALA A 275 16.96 38.50 -18.23
N LEU A 276 16.87 37.21 -17.89
CA LEU A 276 17.88 36.20 -18.28
C LEU A 276 17.46 34.76 -17.92
N ARG A 277 17.73 33.87 -18.88
CA ARG A 277 17.39 32.45 -18.98
C ARG A 277 18.13 31.56 -17.98
N LYS A 278 17.52 30.44 -17.57
CA LYS A 278 18.09 29.08 -17.71
C LYS A 278 16.98 28.06 -17.95
N HIS A 279 17.03 27.44 -19.13
CA HIS A 279 16.33 26.21 -19.48
C HIS A 279 16.93 25.03 -18.70
N ALA A 280 16.07 24.13 -18.22
CA ALA A 280 16.42 22.72 -18.02
C ALA A 280 15.27 21.89 -18.61
N ASP A 281 15.63 21.14 -19.65
CA ASP A 281 14.76 20.26 -20.44
C ASP A 281 14.16 19.14 -19.58
N TRP A 282 12.85 18.96 -19.76
CA TRP A 282 12.10 17.78 -19.36
C TRP A 282 12.29 16.70 -20.44
N ARG A 283 12.92 15.58 -20.08
CA ARG A 283 12.83 14.32 -20.82
C ARG A 283 12.67 13.16 -19.83
N SER A 284 11.45 12.67 -19.80
CA SER A 284 11.00 11.29 -19.62
C SER A 284 11.96 10.31 -18.94
N GLN A 285 11.67 9.98 -17.69
CA GLN A 285 11.86 8.63 -17.16
C GLN A 285 10.48 8.07 -16.84
N GLU A 286 9.90 7.36 -17.82
CA GLU A 286 8.89 6.35 -17.54
C GLU A 286 9.62 5.22 -16.81
N MET A 287 9.48 5.18 -15.48
CA MET A 287 9.70 3.93 -14.75
C MET A 287 8.47 3.07 -15.01
N ASP A 288 8.64 2.07 -15.87
CA ASP A 288 7.73 0.94 -16.02
C ASP A 288 7.67 0.19 -14.68
N HIS A 289 6.74 0.61 -13.82
CA HIS A 289 6.11 -0.29 -12.88
C HIS A 289 4.90 -0.86 -13.58
N GLN A 290 5.10 -1.93 -14.36
CA GLN A 290 3.99 -2.82 -14.69
C GLN A 290 3.40 -3.28 -13.35
N PRO A 291 2.13 -2.95 -13.02
CA PRO A 291 1.49 -3.61 -11.92
C PRO A 291 1.43 -5.09 -12.30
N SER A 292 2.06 -5.93 -11.49
CA SER A 292 1.92 -7.38 -11.60
C SER A 292 0.43 -7.69 -11.73
N SER A 293 0.03 -8.31 -12.83
CA SER A 293 -1.34 -8.70 -13.15
C SER A 293 -1.96 -9.72 -12.17
N ASP A 294 -1.23 -10.05 -11.09
CA ASP A 294 -1.58 -11.08 -10.10
C ASP A 294 -2.10 -10.54 -8.77
N VAL A 295 -2.17 -9.23 -8.55
CA VAL A 295 -2.83 -8.73 -7.32
C VAL A 295 -4.33 -8.77 -7.52
N SER A 296 -4.94 -9.89 -7.12
CA SER A 296 -6.39 -10.00 -7.02
C SER A 296 -6.94 -8.80 -6.24
N PRO A 297 -7.85 -7.99 -6.82
CA PRO A 297 -8.54 -6.91 -6.09
C PRO A 297 -9.50 -7.46 -5.00
N TYR A 298 -9.48 -8.78 -4.78
CA TYR A 298 -10.20 -9.54 -3.79
C TYR A 298 -9.18 -10.27 -2.92
N SER A 299 -8.76 -9.71 -1.77
CA SER A 299 -8.28 -10.50 -0.61
C SER A 299 -7.55 -9.76 0.50
N ALA A 300 -7.23 -8.46 0.40
CA ALA A 300 -6.45 -7.85 1.50
C ALA A 300 -7.30 -7.56 2.76
N ASN A 301 -7.63 -8.62 3.48
CA ASN A 301 -8.26 -8.57 4.79
C ASN A 301 -7.19 -8.13 5.79
N PRO A 302 -7.44 -7.08 6.59
CA PRO A 302 -6.49 -6.65 7.58
C PRO A 302 -6.27 -7.68 8.70
N ASN A 303 -7.00 -8.78 8.77
CA ASN A 303 -6.79 -9.79 9.80
C ASN A 303 -6.02 -11.04 9.29
N ASP A 304 -5.63 -11.07 8.02
CA ASP A 304 -4.89 -12.21 7.47
C ASP A 304 -3.46 -12.26 8.05
N GLU A 305 -2.96 -13.48 8.28
CA GLU A 305 -1.62 -13.69 8.87
C GLU A 305 -0.47 -13.32 7.92
N GLU A 306 -0.72 -13.33 6.61
CA GLU A 306 0.24 -12.84 5.63
C GLU A 306 0.29 -11.31 5.67
N ALA A 307 1.50 -10.75 5.74
CA ALA A 307 1.71 -9.31 5.78
C ALA A 307 1.20 -8.66 4.48
N VAL A 308 -0.02 -8.14 4.51
CA VAL A 308 -0.58 -7.37 3.39
C VAL A 308 -0.05 -5.94 3.42
N PRO A 309 0.67 -5.48 2.38
CA PRO A 309 1.21 -4.12 2.34
C PRO A 309 0.11 -3.06 2.16
N THR A 310 -1.02 -3.44 1.57
CA THR A 310 -2.15 -2.54 1.27
C THR A 310 -3.47 -3.19 1.68
N VAL A 311 -4.29 -2.48 2.44
CA VAL A 311 -5.64 -2.86 2.85
C VAL A 311 -6.65 -2.13 1.96
N PHE A 312 -7.58 -2.88 1.36
CA PHE A 312 -8.64 -2.31 0.53
C PHE A 312 -9.94 -2.19 1.29
N VAL A 313 -10.48 -0.98 1.39
CA VAL A 313 -11.76 -0.69 2.08
C VAL A 313 -12.83 -0.42 1.04
N ARG A 314 -13.95 -1.15 1.11
CA ARG A 314 -15.08 -1.03 0.17
C ARG A 314 -16.22 -0.17 0.75
N GLY A 315 -17.02 0.41 -0.13
CA GLY A 315 -18.19 1.22 0.23
C GLY A 315 -17.88 2.70 0.51
N GLN A 316 -18.91 3.47 0.87
CA GLN A 316 -18.75 4.85 1.34
C GLN A 316 -18.65 4.85 2.88
N GLY A 317 -17.50 5.24 3.42
CA GLY A 317 -17.28 5.36 4.86
C GLY A 317 -17.91 6.63 5.46
N PRO A 318 -17.73 6.85 6.77
CA PRO A 318 -18.26 8.03 7.42
C PRO A 318 -17.67 9.34 6.86
N GLY A 319 -18.48 10.39 6.82
CA GLY A 319 -18.02 11.75 6.52
C GLY A 319 -17.04 12.30 7.57
N ARG A 320 -16.48 13.49 7.29
CA ARG A 320 -15.53 14.19 8.18
C ARG A 320 -16.13 14.40 9.56
N ARG A 321 -15.38 14.07 10.63
CA ARG A 321 -15.86 14.21 12.00
C ARG A 321 -14.76 14.20 13.06
N ALA A 322 -15.02 14.85 14.18
CA ALA A 322 -14.27 14.76 15.43
C ALA A 322 -15.25 14.61 16.62
N GLY A 323 -14.77 14.15 17.78
CA GLY A 323 -15.60 13.94 18.97
C GLY A 323 -16.69 12.87 18.80
N HIS A 324 -16.52 11.97 17.84
CA HIS A 324 -17.39 10.81 17.62
C HIS A 324 -16.95 9.66 18.52
N THR A 325 -17.78 8.61 18.60
CA THR A 325 -17.41 7.36 19.26
C THR A 325 -17.20 6.25 18.24
N ALA A 326 -16.26 5.35 18.55
CA ALA A 326 -16.06 4.12 17.81
C ALA A 326 -15.83 2.97 18.79
N THR A 327 -16.40 1.81 18.51
CA THR A 327 -16.26 0.63 19.36
C THR A 327 -16.20 -0.64 18.52
N ALA A 328 -15.31 -1.56 18.88
CA ALA A 328 -15.24 -2.87 18.26
C ALA A 328 -16.16 -3.86 18.99
N VAL A 329 -16.97 -4.59 18.23
CA VAL A 329 -17.72 -5.75 18.73
C VAL A 329 -17.56 -6.89 17.73
N ASN A 330 -16.97 -8.00 18.19
CA ASN A 330 -16.59 -9.12 17.34
C ASN A 330 -15.68 -8.65 16.19
N ARG A 331 -16.09 -8.85 14.93
CA ARG A 331 -15.32 -8.42 13.75
C ARG A 331 -15.67 -7.00 13.23
N HIS A 332 -16.60 -6.32 13.89
CA HIS A 332 -17.14 -5.06 13.39
C HIS A 332 -16.69 -3.88 14.24
N ILE A 333 -16.39 -2.76 13.58
CA ILE A 333 -16.18 -1.47 14.25
C ILE A 333 -17.38 -0.58 13.94
N TYR A 334 -18.04 -0.11 14.98
CA TYR A 334 -19.21 0.75 14.89
C TYR A 334 -18.79 2.19 15.15
N VAL A 335 -19.15 3.11 14.25
CA VAL A 335 -18.85 4.54 14.37
C VAL A 335 -20.15 5.31 14.45
N PHE A 336 -20.26 6.21 15.45
CA PHE A 336 -21.47 7.01 15.65
C PHE A 336 -21.17 8.47 15.99
N GLY A 337 -21.92 9.35 15.35
CA GLY A 337 -22.02 10.77 15.70
C GLY A 337 -20.74 11.57 15.52
N GLY A 338 -20.50 12.51 16.44
CA GLY A 338 -19.43 13.51 16.38
C GLY A 338 -19.88 14.81 15.71
N SER A 339 -18.92 15.66 15.38
CA SER A 339 -19.18 16.92 14.71
C SER A 339 -18.13 17.30 13.67
N CYS A 340 -18.51 18.15 12.73
CA CYS A 340 -17.58 18.79 11.80
C CYS A 340 -17.96 20.26 11.65
N GLY A 341 -17.15 21.17 12.20
CA GLY A 341 -17.53 22.58 12.30
C GLY A 341 -18.73 22.74 13.24
N SER A 342 -19.81 23.36 12.74
CA SER A 342 -21.06 23.53 13.48
C SER A 342 -22.00 22.32 13.42
N ASP A 343 -21.74 21.37 12.54
CA ASP A 343 -22.66 20.28 12.25
C ASP A 343 -22.45 19.14 13.26
N TYR A 344 -23.50 18.83 14.02
CA TYR A 344 -23.55 17.64 14.87
C TYR A 344 -24.17 16.48 14.10
N LEU A 345 -23.48 15.35 14.10
CA LEU A 345 -23.83 14.18 13.31
C LEU A 345 -24.55 13.14 14.19
N ASN A 346 -25.48 12.41 13.61
CA ASN A 346 -26.25 11.33 14.25
C ASN A 346 -26.32 10.07 13.38
N ASP A 347 -25.46 9.99 12.38
CA ASP A 347 -25.32 8.85 11.48
C ASP A 347 -24.51 7.72 12.14
N PHE A 348 -24.74 6.51 11.64
CA PHE A 348 -24.19 5.27 12.20
C PHE A 348 -23.57 4.44 11.09
N PHE A 349 -22.33 4.00 11.28
CA PHE A 349 -21.59 3.20 10.30
C PHE A 349 -21.04 1.93 10.93
N VAL A 350 -20.89 0.91 10.10
CA VAL A 350 -20.28 -0.37 10.48
C VAL A 350 -19.16 -0.67 9.50
N LEU A 351 -17.96 -0.88 10.01
CA LEU A 351 -16.83 -1.43 9.26
C LEU A 351 -16.70 -2.91 9.61
N ASP A 352 -16.98 -3.78 8.63
CA ASP A 352 -16.68 -5.21 8.75
C ASP A 352 -15.20 -5.42 8.43
N THR A 353 -14.40 -5.79 9.44
CA THR A 353 -12.95 -5.95 9.30
C THR A 353 -12.55 -7.33 8.79
N ASP A 354 -13.50 -8.26 8.67
CA ASP A 354 -13.27 -9.64 8.26
C ASP A 354 -14.46 -10.14 7.41
N PRO A 355 -14.69 -9.51 6.24
CA PRO A 355 -15.78 -9.88 5.36
C PRO A 355 -15.52 -11.25 4.74
N VAL A 356 -16.59 -12.00 4.48
CA VAL A 356 -16.48 -13.30 3.81
C VAL A 356 -15.80 -13.13 2.44
N PRO A 357 -14.70 -13.86 2.16
CA PRO A 357 -14.04 -13.78 0.87
C PRO A 357 -15.01 -14.10 -0.27
N PRO A 358 -15.06 -13.29 -1.34
CA PRO A 358 -15.95 -13.55 -2.46
C PRO A 358 -15.49 -14.81 -3.21
N VAL A 359 -16.41 -15.74 -3.45
CA VAL A 359 -16.15 -16.91 -4.30
C VAL A 359 -16.16 -16.46 -5.76
N ALA A 360 -14.98 -16.20 -6.32
CA ALA A 360 -14.83 -15.88 -7.73
C ALA A 360 -14.35 -17.11 -8.50
N VAL A 361 -15.27 -17.79 -9.19
CA VAL A 361 -14.90 -18.73 -10.25
C VAL A 361 -14.76 -17.91 -11.52
N GLY A 362 -13.54 -17.52 -11.88
CA GLY A 362 -13.28 -16.96 -13.20
C GLY A 362 -13.58 -18.03 -14.26
N GLU A 363 -14.38 -17.70 -15.27
CA GLU A 363 -14.46 -18.58 -16.44
C GLU A 363 -13.06 -18.62 -17.09
N PRO A 364 -12.47 -19.82 -17.28
CA PRO A 364 -11.16 -19.90 -17.87
C PRO A 364 -11.24 -19.38 -19.31
N THR A 365 -10.35 -18.45 -19.66
CA THR A 365 -10.32 -17.96 -21.04
C THR A 365 -9.94 -19.10 -21.98
N SER A 366 -10.37 -19.03 -23.24
CA SER A 366 -9.96 -20.00 -24.26
C SER A 366 -8.43 -20.12 -24.34
N LEU A 367 -7.70 -19.03 -24.08
CA LEU A 367 -6.23 -19.00 -24.04
C LEU A 367 -5.68 -19.81 -22.85
N GLN A 368 -6.23 -19.64 -21.65
CA GLN A 368 -5.82 -20.41 -20.47
C GLN A 368 -6.12 -21.91 -20.59
N LEU A 369 -7.25 -22.25 -21.21
CA LEU A 369 -7.58 -23.65 -21.51
C LEU A 369 -6.58 -24.24 -22.50
N LEU A 370 -6.25 -23.49 -23.55
CA LEU A 370 -5.37 -23.94 -24.61
C LEU A 370 -3.91 -24.08 -24.11
N GLU A 371 -3.39 -23.10 -23.38
CA GLU A 371 -2.03 -23.12 -22.81
C GLU A 371 -1.81 -24.36 -21.91
N ARG A 372 -2.77 -24.65 -21.01
CA ARG A 372 -2.69 -25.82 -20.12
C ARG A 372 -2.71 -27.15 -20.84
N ARG A 373 -3.31 -27.21 -22.04
CA ARG A 373 -3.50 -28.46 -22.78
C ARG A 373 -2.40 -28.68 -23.82
N LEU A 374 -2.03 -27.64 -24.58
CA LEU A 374 -1.05 -27.75 -25.66
C LEU A 374 0.32 -28.22 -25.18
N ARG A 375 0.77 -27.85 -23.98
CA ARG A 375 2.05 -28.34 -23.42
C ARG A 375 2.19 -29.87 -23.47
N HIS A 376 1.10 -30.62 -23.33
CA HIS A 376 1.15 -32.09 -23.32
C HIS A 376 1.43 -32.69 -24.70
N PHE A 377 1.28 -31.92 -25.78
CA PHE A 377 1.51 -32.36 -27.16
C PHE A 377 2.84 -31.87 -27.74
N TYR A 378 3.68 -31.25 -26.91
CA TYR A 378 5.00 -30.79 -27.33
C TYR A 378 5.94 -31.98 -27.60
N ASN A 379 6.45 -32.07 -28.83
CA ASN A 379 7.31 -33.16 -29.30
C ASN A 379 6.74 -34.56 -28.98
N ASP A 380 5.41 -34.67 -28.99
CA ASP A 380 4.70 -35.91 -28.75
C ASP A 380 4.28 -36.53 -30.08
N GLU A 381 4.43 -37.85 -30.22
CA GLU A 381 4.08 -38.59 -31.42
C GLU A 381 2.55 -38.72 -31.59
N GLU A 382 1.80 -38.68 -30.49
CA GLU A 382 0.34 -38.76 -30.48
C GLU A 382 -0.26 -37.58 -31.25
N PHE A 383 -1.07 -37.89 -32.27
CA PHE A 383 -1.67 -36.92 -33.20
C PHE A 383 -0.70 -36.09 -34.04
N SER A 384 0.61 -36.37 -33.99
CA SER A 384 1.58 -35.72 -34.86
C SER A 384 1.28 -36.02 -36.33
N ASP A 385 1.21 -34.96 -37.14
CA ASP A 385 0.92 -35.01 -38.58
C ASP A 385 2.10 -34.49 -39.43
N VAL A 386 3.21 -34.15 -38.76
CA VAL A 386 4.51 -33.82 -39.33
C VAL A 386 5.64 -34.31 -38.41
N THR A 387 6.70 -34.86 -39.00
CA THR A 387 7.94 -35.20 -38.31
C THR A 387 9.07 -34.41 -38.93
N PHE A 388 9.86 -33.73 -38.10
CA PHE A 388 11.08 -33.08 -38.53
C PHE A 388 12.27 -33.99 -38.25
N LEU A 389 13.16 -34.10 -39.22
CA LEU A 389 14.46 -34.74 -39.05
C LEU A 389 15.49 -33.63 -38.80
N VAL A 390 15.96 -33.54 -37.55
CA VAL A 390 16.94 -32.55 -37.10
C VAL A 390 18.15 -33.31 -36.55
N GLU A 391 19.32 -33.12 -37.16
CA GLU A 391 20.54 -33.89 -36.84
C GLU A 391 20.32 -35.42 -36.84
N GLY A 392 19.46 -35.91 -37.74
CA GLY A 392 19.10 -37.33 -37.84
C GLY A 392 18.16 -37.84 -36.73
N ARG A 393 17.66 -36.96 -35.87
CA ARG A 393 16.70 -37.26 -34.79
C ARG A 393 15.30 -36.80 -35.18
N LYS A 394 14.29 -37.58 -34.85
CA LYS A 394 12.88 -37.23 -35.08
C LYS A 394 12.39 -36.22 -34.03
N VAL A 395 11.69 -35.20 -34.50
CA VAL A 395 10.95 -34.24 -33.68
C VAL A 395 9.52 -34.18 -34.20
N TYR A 396 8.55 -34.45 -33.34
CA TYR A 396 7.15 -34.55 -33.70
C TYR A 396 6.44 -33.20 -33.58
N GLY A 397 5.62 -32.85 -34.56
CA GLY A 397 4.91 -31.58 -34.60
C GLY A 397 3.48 -31.73 -35.10
N HIS A 398 2.70 -30.66 -34.91
CA HIS A 398 1.31 -30.58 -35.35
C HIS A 398 1.14 -29.38 -36.29
N LYS A 399 0.81 -29.63 -37.56
CA LYS A 399 0.75 -28.64 -38.64
C LYS A 399 -0.14 -27.46 -38.27
N LEU A 400 -1.28 -27.70 -37.61
CA LEU A 400 -2.19 -26.64 -37.18
C LEU A 400 -1.55 -25.71 -36.16
N VAL A 401 -0.92 -26.25 -35.11
CA VAL A 401 -0.26 -25.45 -34.05
C VAL A 401 0.87 -24.63 -34.65
N LEU A 402 1.74 -25.27 -35.44
CA LEU A 402 2.86 -24.63 -36.11
C LEU A 402 2.42 -23.52 -37.08
N SER A 403 1.36 -23.77 -37.87
CA SER A 403 0.83 -22.81 -38.84
C SER A 403 0.11 -21.62 -38.19
N LEU A 404 -0.43 -21.79 -36.98
CA LEU A 404 -1.06 -20.69 -36.24
C LEU A 404 -0.03 -19.70 -35.69
N VAL A 405 1.18 -20.18 -35.39
CA VAL A 405 2.22 -19.38 -34.73
C VAL A 405 3.28 -18.88 -35.72
N SER A 406 3.44 -19.54 -36.87
CA SER A 406 4.46 -19.20 -37.89
C SER A 406 3.89 -19.27 -39.31
N ASP A 407 3.97 -18.15 -40.02
CA ASP A 407 3.66 -18.08 -41.44
C ASP A 407 4.65 -18.89 -42.30
N CYS A 408 5.89 -19.08 -41.84
CA CYS A 408 6.88 -19.91 -42.51
C CYS A 408 6.46 -21.38 -42.51
N PHE A 409 6.03 -21.92 -41.36
CA PHE A 409 5.47 -23.28 -41.28
C PHE A 409 4.19 -23.41 -42.10
N ARG A 410 3.30 -22.42 -42.03
CA ARG A 410 2.06 -22.40 -42.84
C ARG A 410 2.37 -22.45 -44.33
N ALA A 411 3.32 -21.66 -44.81
CA ALA A 411 3.78 -21.68 -46.20
C ALA A 411 4.42 -23.03 -46.54
N MET A 412 5.31 -23.56 -45.68
CA MET A 412 5.97 -24.85 -45.86
C MET A 412 4.96 -25.98 -46.09
N PHE A 413 3.91 -26.07 -45.27
CA PHE A 413 2.94 -27.16 -45.41
C PHE A 413 1.96 -26.98 -46.58
N THR A 414 1.74 -25.74 -47.03
CA THR A 414 0.80 -25.45 -48.13
C THR A 414 1.47 -25.48 -49.51
N THR A 415 2.75 -25.11 -49.61
CA THR A 415 3.48 -25.01 -50.89
C THR A 415 4.18 -26.30 -51.31
N TYR A 416 4.43 -27.23 -50.39
CA TYR A 416 4.99 -28.56 -50.73
C TYR A 416 4.08 -29.39 -51.67
N GLY A 417 2.86 -28.95 -51.96
CA GLY A 417 1.96 -29.52 -52.98
C GLY A 417 1.97 -28.84 -54.36
N ALA A 418 2.76 -27.79 -54.61
CA ALA A 418 2.61 -26.89 -55.76
C ALA A 418 3.83 -26.78 -56.71
N GLY A 419 4.73 -27.76 -56.74
CA GLY A 419 5.76 -27.89 -57.79
C GLY A 419 5.22 -28.53 -59.08
N PRO A 420 5.89 -28.38 -60.25
CA PRO A 420 5.42 -28.90 -61.54
C PRO A 420 5.57 -30.43 -61.59
N GLY A 421 4.57 -31.09 -61.01
CA GLY A 421 4.47 -32.55 -60.84
C GLY A 421 3.39 -32.93 -59.83
N ALA A 422 2.38 -32.08 -59.64
CA ALA A 422 1.27 -32.26 -58.71
C ALA A 422 0.49 -33.56 -59.03
N GLY A 423 0.84 -34.63 -58.32
CA GLY A 423 0.03 -35.83 -58.17
C GLY A 423 -0.71 -35.74 -56.84
N PHE A 424 -2.00 -35.45 -56.89
CA PHE A 424 -2.90 -35.48 -55.74
C PHE A 424 -2.84 -36.86 -55.07
N ARG A 425 -2.24 -36.95 -53.88
CA ARG A 425 -2.49 -38.00 -52.89
C ARG A 425 -1.88 -37.61 -51.55
N GLU A 426 -2.73 -37.14 -50.63
CA GLU A 426 -2.56 -37.51 -49.24
C GLU A 426 -2.62 -39.03 -49.18
N SER A 427 -1.44 -39.65 -49.21
CA SER A 427 -1.30 -41.06 -48.83
C SER A 427 -1.72 -41.14 -47.37
N SER A 428 -2.79 -41.87 -47.16
CA SER A 428 -3.55 -41.98 -45.91
C SER A 428 -2.80 -42.73 -44.80
N SER A 429 -1.49 -42.56 -44.65
CA SER A 429 -0.70 -43.42 -43.77
C SER A 429 0.68 -42.97 -43.30
N ASP A 430 1.27 -41.84 -43.73
CA ASP A 430 2.66 -41.56 -43.34
C ASP A 430 2.88 -40.10 -42.93
N CYS A 431 3.34 -39.92 -41.69
CA CYS A 431 3.84 -38.66 -41.16
C CYS A 431 4.82 -38.03 -42.16
N THR A 432 4.60 -36.77 -42.55
CA THR A 432 5.49 -36.10 -43.51
C THR A 432 6.84 -35.87 -42.83
N GLU A 433 7.88 -36.60 -43.25
CA GLU A 433 9.24 -36.37 -42.78
C GLU A 433 9.86 -35.19 -43.54
N ILE A 434 10.22 -34.13 -42.81
CA ILE A 434 10.83 -32.90 -43.35
C ILE A 434 12.22 -32.74 -42.74
N GLU A 435 13.25 -32.70 -43.57
CA GLU A 435 14.62 -32.44 -43.10
C GLU A 435 14.83 -30.95 -42.87
N ILE A 436 15.33 -30.59 -41.68
CA ILE A 436 15.72 -29.21 -41.34
C ILE A 436 17.25 -29.14 -41.32
N PRO A 437 17.90 -28.68 -42.41
CA PRO A 437 19.36 -28.66 -42.49
C PRO A 437 19.95 -27.54 -41.62
N ASN A 438 21.20 -27.73 -41.18
CA ASN A 438 21.99 -26.73 -40.42
C ASN A 438 21.29 -26.22 -39.14
N CYS A 439 20.58 -27.10 -38.44
CA CYS A 439 19.81 -26.77 -37.25
C CYS A 439 20.20 -27.70 -36.11
N SER A 440 20.52 -27.12 -34.94
CA SER A 440 20.77 -27.86 -33.70
C SER A 440 19.47 -28.49 -33.19
N TYR A 441 19.51 -29.77 -32.81
CA TYR A 441 18.34 -30.44 -32.24
C TYR A 441 17.80 -29.71 -31.01
N ASP A 442 18.69 -29.27 -30.12
CA ASP A 442 18.32 -28.61 -28.87
C ASP A 442 17.65 -27.26 -29.14
N ALA A 443 18.12 -26.51 -30.14
CA ALA A 443 17.54 -25.23 -30.53
C ALA A 443 16.16 -25.41 -31.19
N PHE A 444 16.00 -26.43 -32.05
CA PHE A 444 14.70 -26.71 -32.67
C PHE A 444 13.64 -27.15 -31.65
N VAL A 445 14.04 -27.99 -30.70
CA VAL A 445 13.20 -28.47 -29.60
C VAL A 445 12.81 -27.29 -28.68
N ALA A 446 13.74 -26.41 -28.33
CA ALA A 446 13.44 -25.17 -27.59
C ALA A 446 12.48 -24.23 -28.33
N MET A 447 12.66 -24.05 -29.64
CA MET A 447 11.74 -23.28 -30.48
C MET A 447 10.34 -23.89 -30.48
N LEU A 448 10.26 -25.22 -30.62
CA LEU A 448 8.99 -25.95 -30.63
C LEU A 448 8.29 -25.86 -29.27
N GLU A 449 9.01 -25.93 -28.15
CA GLU A 449 8.43 -25.75 -26.82
C GLU A 449 7.80 -24.36 -26.67
N TYR A 450 8.50 -23.34 -27.15
CA TYR A 450 7.98 -21.98 -27.18
C TYR A 450 6.69 -21.89 -27.99
N VAL A 451 6.63 -22.51 -29.18
CA VAL A 451 5.43 -22.50 -30.03
C VAL A 451 4.21 -23.13 -29.33
N TYR A 452 4.41 -24.17 -28.51
CA TYR A 452 3.31 -24.87 -27.82
C TYR A 452 2.91 -24.24 -26.49
N THR A 453 3.83 -23.54 -25.83
CA THR A 453 3.64 -23.09 -24.43
C THR A 453 3.66 -21.57 -24.26
N GLY A 454 4.20 -20.83 -25.22
CA GLY A 454 4.47 -19.40 -25.11
C GLY A 454 5.52 -19.04 -24.05
N GLN A 455 6.12 -20.02 -23.36
CA GLN A 455 7.11 -19.78 -22.32
C GLN A 455 8.50 -19.59 -22.92
N SER A 456 9.31 -18.75 -22.26
CA SER A 456 10.73 -18.62 -22.60
C SER A 456 11.39 -19.99 -22.46
N PRO A 457 12.21 -20.40 -23.42
CA PRO A 457 13.14 -21.49 -23.16
C PRO A 457 14.04 -21.08 -21.99
N LYS A 458 14.36 -22.03 -21.11
CA LYS A 458 15.21 -21.77 -19.95
C LYS A 458 16.66 -21.65 -20.41
N PHE A 459 17.12 -20.42 -20.64
CA PHE A 459 18.52 -20.15 -20.91
C PHE A 459 19.23 -19.93 -19.57
N ASP A 460 19.89 -20.95 -19.04
CA ASP A 460 20.80 -20.79 -17.92
C ASP A 460 22.04 -20.02 -18.41
N ILE A 461 21.95 -18.70 -18.53
CA ILE A 461 23.13 -17.85 -18.72
C ILE A 461 23.64 -17.47 -17.33
N PRO A 462 24.87 -17.86 -16.95
CA PRO A 462 25.49 -17.37 -15.73
C PRO A 462 25.53 -15.85 -15.78
N HIS A 463 24.87 -15.19 -14.82
CA HIS A 463 25.04 -13.74 -14.63
C HIS A 463 26.53 -13.42 -14.50
N PRO A 464 27.02 -12.33 -15.12
CA PRO A 464 28.38 -11.86 -14.84
C PRO A 464 28.47 -11.61 -13.33
N VAL A 465 29.28 -12.41 -12.67
CA VAL A 465 29.50 -12.35 -11.22
C VAL A 465 29.98 -10.94 -10.91
N ALA A 466 29.17 -10.17 -10.18
CA ALA A 466 29.63 -8.95 -9.53
C ALA A 466 30.78 -9.34 -8.60
N SER A 467 32.01 -9.01 -9.00
CA SER A 467 33.25 -8.96 -8.22
C SER A 467 33.22 -9.77 -6.91
N ALA A 468 33.45 -11.07 -6.99
CA ALA A 468 33.79 -11.88 -5.81
C ALA A 468 35.30 -12.13 -5.80
N GLY A 469 35.90 -11.86 -4.64
CA GLY A 469 37.34 -11.85 -4.42
C GLY A 469 38.07 -13.14 -4.81
N VAL A 470 39.31 -12.92 -5.23
CA VAL A 470 40.44 -13.82 -5.41
C VAL A 470 40.28 -15.21 -4.79
N GLY A 471 40.26 -16.25 -5.64
CA GLY A 471 40.76 -17.58 -5.31
C GLY A 471 39.91 -18.76 -5.79
N GLY A 472 40.15 -19.26 -7.01
CA GLY A 472 39.67 -20.59 -7.42
C GLY A 472 39.60 -20.81 -8.95
N SER A 473 40.43 -21.70 -9.47
CA SER A 473 40.48 -22.31 -10.83
C SER A 473 39.35 -21.95 -11.82
N GLY A 474 39.58 -20.94 -12.66
CA GLY A 474 38.61 -20.42 -13.64
C GLY A 474 38.79 -20.93 -15.08
N SER A 475 38.37 -22.17 -15.38
CA SER A 475 38.20 -22.62 -16.78
C SER A 475 36.83 -23.22 -17.07
N ALA A 476 36.17 -23.87 -16.09
CA ALA A 476 34.87 -24.53 -16.33
C ALA A 476 33.71 -23.53 -16.55
N GLY A 477 33.65 -22.43 -15.79
CA GLY A 477 32.53 -21.48 -15.88
C GLY A 477 32.51 -20.59 -17.12
N ALA A 478 33.67 -20.33 -17.74
CA ALA A 478 33.78 -19.55 -18.97
C ALA A 478 33.31 -20.35 -20.20
N ASP A 479 33.70 -21.62 -20.29
CA ASP A 479 33.29 -22.53 -21.36
C ASP A 479 31.77 -22.79 -21.33
N ASP A 480 31.18 -22.91 -20.15
CA ASP A 480 29.73 -23.10 -19.99
C ASP A 480 28.95 -21.84 -20.40
N SER A 481 29.48 -20.64 -20.12
CA SER A 481 28.86 -19.37 -20.51
C SER A 481 28.90 -19.16 -22.02
N ALA A 482 30.02 -19.49 -22.67
CA ALA A 482 30.15 -19.43 -24.13
C ALA A 482 29.19 -20.40 -24.83
N ARG A 483 29.05 -21.63 -24.30
CA ARG A 483 28.06 -22.61 -24.81
C ARG A 483 26.61 -22.16 -24.63
N ALA A 484 26.30 -21.49 -23.52
CA ALA A 484 24.96 -20.94 -23.30
C ALA A 484 24.64 -19.83 -24.31
N ILE A 485 25.61 -18.97 -24.63
CA ILE A 485 25.47 -17.92 -25.65
C ILE A 485 25.21 -18.53 -27.02
N GLU A 486 26.01 -19.52 -27.44
CA GLU A 486 25.83 -20.20 -28.74
C GLU A 486 24.43 -20.83 -28.87
N ARG A 487 23.91 -21.45 -27.80
CA ARG A 487 22.53 -21.99 -27.81
C ARG A 487 21.45 -20.93 -28.04
N VAL A 488 21.64 -19.73 -27.49
CA VAL A 488 20.70 -18.62 -27.70
C VAL A 488 20.84 -18.05 -29.10
N VAL A 489 22.06 -18.01 -29.64
CA VAL A 489 22.31 -17.61 -31.03
C VAL A 489 21.66 -18.59 -32.01
N ASP A 490 21.84 -19.90 -31.83
CA ASP A 490 21.18 -20.93 -32.64
C ASP A 490 19.65 -20.74 -32.65
N LEU A 491 19.08 -20.44 -31.48
CA LEU A 491 17.65 -20.20 -31.37
C LEU A 491 17.22 -18.87 -32.01
N LEU A 492 18.02 -17.82 -31.90
CA LEU A 492 17.79 -16.55 -32.57
C LEU A 492 17.74 -16.73 -34.09
N GLU A 493 18.66 -17.53 -34.64
CA GLU A 493 18.68 -17.88 -36.06
C GLU A 493 17.40 -18.62 -36.48
N LEU A 494 16.94 -19.59 -35.67
CA LEU A 494 15.68 -20.29 -35.93
C LEU A 494 14.47 -19.38 -35.79
N ALA A 495 14.46 -18.49 -34.81
CA ALA A 495 13.36 -17.55 -34.61
C ALA A 495 13.22 -16.61 -35.83
N ASP A 496 14.32 -16.16 -36.43
CA ASP A 496 14.28 -15.40 -37.68
C ASP A 496 13.87 -16.29 -38.87
N GLN A 497 14.45 -17.49 -39.01
CA GLN A 497 14.15 -18.42 -40.10
C GLN A 497 12.66 -18.83 -40.16
N PHE A 498 12.03 -19.02 -39.00
CA PHE A 498 10.64 -19.42 -38.88
C PHE A 498 9.69 -18.25 -38.59
N PHE A 499 10.15 -17.00 -38.71
CA PHE A 499 9.34 -15.79 -38.50
C PHE A 499 8.64 -15.72 -37.14
N LEU A 500 9.33 -16.16 -36.08
CA LEU A 500 8.88 -16.11 -34.69
C LEU A 500 9.39 -14.83 -34.01
N GLU A 501 8.84 -13.68 -34.40
CA GLU A 501 9.36 -12.36 -34.02
C GLU A 501 9.46 -12.15 -32.50
N HIS A 502 8.46 -12.58 -31.72
CA HIS A 502 8.51 -12.44 -30.26
C HIS A 502 9.61 -13.30 -29.63
N LEU A 503 9.83 -14.52 -30.13
CA LEU A 503 10.96 -15.36 -29.67
C LEU A 503 12.30 -14.72 -30.03
N LYS A 504 12.40 -14.11 -31.22
CA LYS A 504 13.58 -13.37 -31.67
C LYS A 504 13.93 -12.25 -30.67
N GLN A 505 12.95 -11.41 -30.33
CA GLN A 505 13.10 -10.31 -29.37
C GLN A 505 13.50 -10.82 -27.97
N MET A 506 12.96 -11.96 -27.53
CA MET A 506 13.36 -12.57 -26.27
C MET A 506 14.84 -13.00 -26.28
N CYS A 507 15.33 -13.57 -27.39
CA CYS A 507 16.74 -13.93 -27.54
C CYS A 507 17.64 -12.67 -27.55
N GLU A 508 17.23 -11.60 -28.25
CA GLU A 508 17.96 -10.32 -28.27
C GLU A 508 18.14 -9.73 -26.87
N ARG A 509 17.07 -9.74 -26.05
CA ARG A 509 17.10 -9.28 -24.67
C ARG A 509 18.08 -10.10 -23.81
N VAL A 510 18.14 -11.42 -24.04
CA VAL A 510 18.99 -12.34 -23.30
C VAL A 510 20.47 -12.18 -23.69
N LEU A 511 20.76 -11.91 -24.97
CA LEU A 511 22.12 -11.68 -25.48
C LEU A 511 22.68 -10.29 -25.15
N GLY A 512 21.82 -9.27 -24.99
CA GLY A 512 22.23 -7.89 -24.76
C GLY A 512 23.27 -7.70 -23.63
N PRO A 513 23.08 -8.28 -22.43
CA PRO A 513 24.07 -8.20 -21.34
C PRO A 513 25.42 -8.86 -21.62
N ALA A 514 25.51 -9.75 -22.62
CA ALA A 514 26.75 -10.43 -22.99
C ALA A 514 27.63 -9.60 -23.94
N VAL A 515 27.15 -8.46 -24.45
CA VAL A 515 27.90 -7.56 -25.35
C VAL A 515 29.02 -6.84 -24.59
N ASN A 516 30.26 -7.13 -24.95
CA ASN A 516 31.47 -6.55 -24.35
C ASN A 516 32.58 -6.39 -25.42
N SER A 517 33.80 -6.01 -25.01
CA SER A 517 34.92 -5.76 -25.93
C SER A 517 35.27 -6.94 -26.82
N ASP A 518 35.07 -8.16 -26.33
CA ASP A 518 35.51 -9.40 -26.97
C ASP A 518 34.39 -10.01 -27.82
N THR A 519 33.12 -9.69 -27.51
CA THR A 519 31.93 -10.30 -28.14
C THR A 519 31.18 -9.37 -29.10
N VAL A 520 31.42 -8.06 -29.06
CA VAL A 520 30.63 -7.07 -29.83
C VAL A 520 30.70 -7.28 -31.35
N GLU A 521 31.87 -7.64 -31.90
CA GLU A 521 32.00 -7.88 -33.35
C GLU A 521 31.22 -9.13 -33.79
N TYR A 522 31.29 -10.20 -32.98
CA TYR A 522 30.52 -11.43 -33.21
C TYR A 522 29.02 -11.15 -33.16
N PHE A 523 28.52 -10.48 -32.11
CA PHE A 523 27.09 -10.17 -32.00
C PHE A 523 26.60 -9.18 -33.06
N LEU A 524 27.46 -8.27 -33.53
CA LEU A 524 27.10 -7.40 -34.65
C LEU A 524 26.89 -8.21 -35.93
N GLN A 525 27.78 -9.17 -36.23
CA GLN A 525 27.62 -10.07 -37.38
C GLN A 525 26.37 -10.94 -37.27
N VAL A 526 26.14 -11.54 -36.10
CA VAL A 526 24.93 -12.34 -35.82
C VAL A 526 23.67 -11.49 -36.00
N SER A 527 23.63 -10.30 -35.41
CA SER A 527 22.44 -9.44 -35.47
C SER A 527 22.06 -8.99 -36.88
N GLN A 528 23.07 -8.73 -37.73
CA GLN A 528 22.86 -8.41 -39.14
C GLN A 528 22.40 -9.63 -39.94
N LYS A 529 22.92 -10.82 -39.63
CA LYS A 529 22.51 -12.08 -40.27
C LYS A 529 21.05 -12.43 -39.96
N THR A 530 20.60 -12.20 -38.74
CA THR A 530 19.26 -12.60 -38.25
C THR A 530 18.26 -11.44 -38.15
N ASN A 531 18.55 -10.29 -38.76
CA ASN A 531 17.70 -9.10 -38.70
C ASN A 531 17.27 -8.71 -37.25
N ALA A 532 18.18 -8.88 -36.29
CA ALA A 532 17.95 -8.64 -34.86
C ALA A 532 18.27 -7.18 -34.48
N SER A 533 17.29 -6.31 -34.71
CA SER A 533 17.46 -4.86 -34.62
C SER A 533 17.79 -4.31 -33.22
N GLN A 534 17.30 -4.93 -32.15
CA GLN A 534 17.58 -4.51 -30.77
C GLN A 534 19.00 -4.90 -30.38
N LEU A 535 19.42 -6.13 -30.70
CA LEU A 535 20.79 -6.58 -30.44
C LEU A 535 21.80 -5.75 -31.25
N GLU A 536 21.49 -5.45 -32.52
CA GLU A 536 22.31 -4.56 -33.34
C GLU A 536 22.44 -3.16 -32.72
N ALA A 537 21.33 -2.60 -32.22
CA ALA A 537 21.33 -1.30 -31.55
C ALA A 537 22.19 -1.29 -30.29
N VAL A 538 22.17 -2.38 -29.50
CA VAL A 538 23.05 -2.57 -28.33
C VAL A 538 24.52 -2.62 -28.75
N CYS A 539 24.86 -3.40 -29.78
CA CYS A 539 26.23 -3.49 -30.29
C CYS A 539 26.75 -2.14 -30.78
N ARG A 540 25.98 -1.43 -31.61
CA ARG A 540 26.32 -0.09 -32.10
C ARG A 540 26.38 0.95 -30.97
N HIS A 541 25.57 0.80 -29.93
CA HIS A 541 25.67 1.63 -28.73
C HIS A 541 27.01 1.39 -27.99
N PHE A 542 27.41 0.13 -27.83
CA PHE A 542 28.68 -0.23 -27.21
C PHE A 542 29.87 0.33 -28.01
N GLU A 543 29.93 0.12 -29.34
CA GLU A 543 31.01 0.62 -30.19
C GLU A 543 31.19 2.14 -30.11
N ARG A 544 30.08 2.90 -30.09
CA ARG A 544 30.11 4.37 -29.97
C ARG A 544 30.69 4.85 -28.64
N ASN A 545 30.58 4.05 -27.58
CA ASN A 545 30.98 4.43 -26.23
C ASN A 545 32.25 3.72 -25.74
N ARG A 546 32.85 2.85 -26.57
CA ARG A 546 34.02 2.02 -26.21
C ARG A 546 35.22 2.83 -25.74
N ASP A 547 35.45 4.01 -26.32
CA ASP A 547 36.61 4.86 -26.04
C ASP A 547 36.41 5.82 -24.86
N ILE A 548 35.18 5.98 -24.35
CA ILE A 548 34.87 6.87 -23.22
C ILE A 548 35.26 6.21 -21.88
N GLY A 549 35.33 4.88 -21.83
CA GLY A 549 35.70 4.11 -20.63
C GLY A 549 37.20 3.84 -20.44
N ALA A 550 38.05 4.06 -21.45
CA ALA A 550 39.50 3.81 -21.37
C ALA A 550 40.30 4.96 -20.71
N GLY A 551 39.62 6.01 -20.23
CA GLY A 551 40.20 7.22 -19.65
C GLY A 551 39.83 7.50 -18.19
N ILE A 552 39.45 6.49 -17.41
CA ILE A 552 39.23 6.60 -15.96
C ILE A 552 40.15 5.64 -15.22
#